data_AF-A0A7J9NDC5-F1
#
_entry.id   AF-A0A7J9NDC5-F1
#
_cell.length_a   1.000
_cell.length_b   1.000
_cell.length_c   1.000
_cell.angle_alpha   90.00
_cell.angle_beta   90.00
_cell.angle_gamma   90.00
#
_symmetry.space_group_name_H-M   'P 1'
#
loop_
_entity.id
_entity.type
_entity.pdbx_description
1 polymer ?
#
loop_
_entity_poly.entity_id
_entity_poly.type
_entity_poly.pdbx_seq_one_letter_code
_entity_poly.pdbx_strand_id
1 'polypeptide(L)'
;MKLREIQRRSASEMYVNVTFDCCYKVKKIVNEKTVGNYKEEFGLLWDYAYELRSKMPGSTIKMVVQRVIVDSLPYFKRPLIGLDDCILKGPFKSEFLTIVGRDTNNQMFPITWTVVEVECTDS
;
A
#
# COMPACT_ATOMS: atom_id res chain seq x y z
N MET A 1 -6.10 18.48 1.34
CA MET A 1 -6.19 19.96 1.40
C MET A 1 -5.76 20.60 0.08
N LYS A 2 -6.55 21.56 -0.45
CA LYS A 2 -6.21 22.28 -1.70
C LYS A 2 -5.14 23.36 -1.43
N LEU A 3 -4.31 23.71 -2.42
CA LEU A 3 -3.19 24.66 -2.22
C LEU A 3 -3.65 26.07 -1.80
N ARG A 4 -4.73 26.58 -2.40
CA ARG A 4 -5.33 27.88 -2.02
C ARG A 4 -5.83 27.90 -0.58
N GLU A 5 -6.20 26.75 -0.05
CA GLU A 5 -6.71 26.61 1.32
C GLU A 5 -5.57 26.65 2.33
N ILE A 6 -4.41 26.05 2.01
CA ILE A 6 -3.17 26.21 2.79
C ILE A 6 -2.81 27.69 2.88
N GLN A 7 -2.76 28.38 1.75
CA GLN A 7 -2.39 29.79 1.69
C GLN A 7 -3.35 30.66 2.50
N ARG A 8 -4.66 30.43 2.37
CA ARG A 8 -5.68 31.15 3.15
C ARG A 8 -5.51 30.95 4.65
N ARG A 9 -5.29 29.71 5.10
CA ARG A 9 -5.08 29.39 6.51
C ARG A 9 -3.80 30.02 7.07
N SER A 10 -2.70 29.98 6.32
CA SER A 10 -1.46 30.64 6.75
C SER A 10 -1.64 32.16 6.91
N ALA A 11 -2.41 32.80 6.03
CA ALA A 11 -2.71 34.22 6.14
C ALA A 11 -3.67 34.54 7.31
N SER A 12 -4.68 33.71 7.57
CA SER A 12 -5.69 34.00 8.61
C SER A 12 -5.30 33.54 10.01
N GLU A 13 -4.62 32.39 10.14
CA GLU A 13 -4.32 31.75 11.43
C GLU A 13 -2.89 32.10 11.89
N MET A 14 -1.95 32.19 10.95
CA MET A 14 -0.53 32.46 11.25
C MET A 14 -0.11 33.89 10.92
N TYR A 15 -0.98 34.68 10.28
CA TYR A 15 -0.70 36.06 9.86
C TYR A 15 0.54 36.20 8.96
N VAL A 16 0.88 35.14 8.21
CA VAL A 16 2.02 35.11 7.29
C VAL A 16 1.51 34.98 5.86
N ASN A 17 1.96 35.89 4.99
CA ASN A 17 1.61 35.85 3.59
C ASN A 17 2.61 34.95 2.84
N VAL A 18 2.15 33.77 2.43
CA VAL A 18 2.97 32.77 1.74
C VAL A 18 2.63 32.76 0.25
N THR A 19 3.65 32.59 -0.59
CA THR A 19 3.45 32.42 -2.04
C THR A 19 2.90 31.04 -2.36
N PHE A 20 2.22 30.93 -3.50
CA PHE A 20 1.63 29.66 -3.96
C PHE A 20 2.71 28.56 -4.14
N ASP A 21 3.88 28.92 -4.65
CA ASP A 21 5.02 28.02 -4.81
C ASP A 21 5.55 27.47 -3.47
N CYS A 22 5.53 28.30 -2.42
CA CYS A 22 5.90 27.86 -1.07
C CYS A 22 4.92 26.80 -0.56
N CYS A 23 3.60 27.06 -0.70
CA CYS A 23 2.56 26.10 -0.33
C CYS A 23 2.68 24.78 -1.11
N TYR A 24 3.04 24.84 -2.40
CA TYR A 24 3.27 23.65 -3.22
C TYR A 24 4.47 22.83 -2.73
N LYS A 25 5.63 23.47 -2.52
CA LYS A 25 6.85 22.79 -2.03
C LYS A 25 6.63 22.14 -0.67
N VAL A 26 6.01 22.87 0.26
CA VAL A 26 5.70 22.34 1.60
C VAL A 26 4.74 21.16 1.50
N LYS A 27 3.67 21.27 0.70
CA LYS A 27 2.74 20.16 0.50
C LYS A 27 3.44 18.93 -0.11
N LYS A 28 4.35 19.12 -1.06
CA LYS A 28 5.14 18.04 -1.65
C LYS A 28 5.99 17.33 -0.59
N ILE A 29 6.77 18.07 0.20
CA ILE A 29 7.63 17.52 1.27
C ILE A 29 6.79 16.78 2.32
N VAL A 30 5.67 17.36 2.75
CA VAL A 30 4.77 16.70 3.71
C VAL A 30 4.21 15.41 3.11
N ASN A 31 3.79 15.44 1.85
CA ASN A 31 3.23 14.25 1.20
C ASN A 31 4.29 13.14 1.03
N GLU A 32 5.53 13.49 0.67
CA GLU A 32 6.66 12.56 0.60
C GLU A 32 6.96 11.93 1.97
N LYS A 33 6.84 12.69 3.07
CA LYS A 33 7.04 12.18 4.43
C LYS A 33 5.86 11.36 4.97
N THR A 34 4.62 11.74 4.64
CA THR A 34 3.41 11.11 5.20
C THR A 34 3.01 9.86 4.44
N VAL A 35 3.01 9.92 3.10
CA VAL A 35 2.60 8.79 2.25
C VAL A 35 3.78 7.88 1.94
N GLY A 36 5.01 8.36 2.14
CA GLY A 36 6.22 7.63 1.78
C GLY A 36 6.56 7.77 0.30
N ASN A 37 7.80 7.46 -0.03
CA ASN A 37 8.28 7.43 -1.41
C ASN A 37 7.99 6.03 -1.97
N TYR A 38 6.97 5.91 -2.82
CA TYR A 38 6.63 4.65 -3.51
C TYR A 38 7.86 4.00 -4.14
N LYS A 39 8.84 4.79 -4.58
CA LYS A 39 10.09 4.31 -5.18
C LYS A 39 10.97 3.52 -4.20
N GLU A 40 10.98 3.91 -2.94
CA GLU A 40 11.70 3.22 -1.86
C GLU A 40 10.95 1.95 -1.45
N GLU A 41 9.63 2.02 -1.31
CA GLU A 41 8.78 0.85 -1.00
C GLU A 41 8.90 -0.24 -2.07
N PHE A 42 8.87 0.14 -3.36
CA PHE A 42 9.11 -0.79 -4.46
C PHE A 42 10.55 -1.35 -4.48
N GLY A 43 11.51 -0.64 -3.90
CA GLY A 43 12.89 -1.12 -3.73
C GLY A 43 12.97 -2.32 -2.77
N LEU A 44 12.12 -2.35 -1.75
CA LEU A 44 12.09 -3.41 -0.73
C LEU A 44 11.43 -4.71 -1.20
N LEU A 45 10.76 -4.71 -2.36
CA LEU A 45 10.08 -5.90 -2.87
C LEU A 45 11.00 -7.11 -3.05
N TRP A 46 12.27 -6.87 -3.36
CA TRP A 46 13.26 -7.95 -3.50
C TRP A 46 13.64 -8.54 -2.15
N ASP A 47 13.84 -7.69 -1.14
CA ASP A 47 14.12 -8.13 0.23
C ASP A 47 12.92 -8.92 0.79
N TYR A 48 11.70 -8.47 0.51
CA TYR A 48 10.49 -9.18 0.88
C TYR A 48 10.38 -10.54 0.18
N ALA A 49 10.65 -10.60 -1.13
CA ALA A 49 10.67 -11.86 -1.86
C ALA A 49 11.73 -12.83 -1.32
N TYR A 50 12.87 -12.30 -0.86
CA TYR A 50 13.92 -13.08 -0.21
C TYR A 50 13.47 -13.64 1.15
N GLU A 51 12.90 -12.81 2.01
CA GLU A 51 12.35 -13.22 3.32
C GLU A 51 11.29 -14.32 3.16
N LEU A 52 10.36 -14.17 2.22
CA LEU A 52 9.35 -15.18 1.95
C LEU A 52 9.96 -16.50 1.46
N ARG A 53 11.00 -16.47 0.62
CA ARG A 53 11.72 -17.69 0.19
C ARG A 53 12.45 -18.37 1.34
N SER A 54 12.99 -17.58 2.26
CA SER A 54 13.71 -18.07 3.44
C SER A 54 12.76 -18.76 4.43
N LYS A 55 11.59 -18.15 4.70
CA LYS A 55 10.61 -18.65 5.66
C LYS A 55 9.74 -19.78 5.13
N MET A 56 9.48 -19.82 3.81
CA MET A 56 8.63 -20.82 3.17
C MET A 56 9.40 -21.61 2.09
N PRO A 57 10.33 -22.49 2.49
CA PRO A 57 11.05 -23.33 1.55
C PRO A 57 10.08 -24.26 0.79
N GLY A 58 10.10 -24.19 -0.55
CA GLY A 58 9.20 -24.93 -1.44
C GLY A 58 8.14 -24.07 -2.13
N SER A 59 7.88 -22.85 -1.64
CA SER A 59 6.96 -21.91 -2.29
C SER A 59 7.57 -21.31 -3.57
N THR A 60 6.75 -21.11 -4.60
CA THR A 60 7.17 -20.50 -5.87
C THR A 60 6.84 -19.01 -5.90
N ILE A 61 7.85 -18.16 -5.71
CA ILE A 61 7.73 -16.71 -5.75
C ILE A 61 8.25 -16.19 -7.07
N LYS A 62 7.35 -15.71 -7.94
CA LYS A 62 7.73 -15.13 -9.25
C LYS A 62 7.63 -13.61 -9.18
N MET A 63 8.77 -12.92 -9.20
CA MET A 63 8.85 -11.46 -9.40
C MET A 63 9.10 -11.16 -10.87
N VAL A 64 8.11 -10.57 -11.54
CA VAL A 64 8.10 -10.24 -12.97
C VAL A 64 7.79 -8.76 -13.06
N VAL A 65 8.73 -8.04 -13.63
CA VAL A 65 8.62 -6.62 -13.96
C VAL A 65 8.47 -6.54 -15.47
N GLN A 66 7.35 -5.99 -15.95
CA GLN A 66 7.19 -5.75 -17.38
C GLN A 66 7.54 -4.28 -17.68
N ARG A 67 8.39 -4.08 -18.68
CA ARG A 67 8.72 -2.76 -19.26
C ARG A 67 8.17 -2.73 -20.68
N VAL A 68 7.34 -1.73 -21.02
CA VAL A 68 6.71 -1.65 -22.37
C VAL A 68 7.79 -1.12 -23.31
N ILE A 69 8.63 -0.22 -22.77
CA ILE A 69 9.72 0.46 -23.44
C ILE A 69 10.94 0.35 -22.52
N VAL A 70 12.14 0.18 -23.09
CA VAL A 70 13.41 -0.04 -22.35
C VAL A 70 13.65 1.03 -21.28
N ASP A 71 13.24 2.29 -21.56
CA ASP A 71 13.36 3.44 -20.65
C ASP A 71 12.09 3.81 -19.87
N SER A 72 11.01 3.03 -19.99
CA SER A 72 9.78 3.28 -19.22
C SER A 72 9.91 2.80 -17.77
N LEU A 73 9.24 3.51 -16.85
CA LEU A 73 9.13 3.07 -15.47
C LEU A 73 8.47 1.67 -15.43
N PRO A 74 9.04 0.73 -14.64
CA PRO A 74 8.49 -0.61 -14.51
C PRO A 74 7.07 -0.53 -13.95
N TYR A 75 6.11 -1.15 -14.62
CA TYR A 75 4.75 -1.29 -14.14
C TYR A 75 4.52 -2.75 -13.73
N PHE A 76 4.09 -2.95 -12.48
CA PHE A 76 3.76 -4.27 -11.96
C PHE A 76 2.40 -4.69 -12.53
N LYS A 77 2.40 -5.64 -13.46
CA LYS A 77 1.19 -6.13 -14.13
C LYS A 77 0.34 -7.12 -13.31
N ARG A 78 0.57 -7.27 -12.01
CA ARG A 78 -0.04 -8.35 -11.22
C ARG A 78 -0.89 -7.84 -10.08
N PRO A 79 -2.00 -8.53 -9.77
CA PRO A 79 -2.77 -8.23 -8.58
C PRO A 79 -1.85 -8.42 -7.37
N LEU A 80 -1.66 -7.35 -6.61
CA LEU A 80 -1.15 -7.48 -5.25
C LEU A 80 -2.28 -8.16 -4.46
N ILE A 81 -2.05 -9.39 -4.00
CA ILE A 81 -3.02 -10.12 -3.20
C ILE A 81 -2.58 -10.02 -1.74
N GLY A 82 -3.37 -9.32 -0.94
CA GLY A 82 -3.25 -9.31 0.52
C GLY A 82 -4.16 -10.37 1.12
N LEU A 83 -3.65 -11.09 2.11
CA LEU A 83 -4.45 -11.93 2.99
C LEU A 83 -4.51 -11.20 4.34
N ASP A 84 -5.72 -11.03 4.86
CA ASP A 84 -5.96 -10.42 6.16
C ASP A 84 -6.99 -11.25 6.91
N ASP A 85 -6.90 -11.26 8.23
CA ASP A 85 -7.77 -12.00 9.13
C ASP A 85 -8.37 -11.08 10.19
N CYS A 86 -9.59 -11.38 10.62
CA CYS A 86 -10.15 -10.72 11.80
C CYS A 86 -10.97 -11.68 12.66
N ILE A 87 -10.75 -11.58 13.97
CA ILE A 87 -11.44 -12.40 14.96
C ILE A 87 -12.86 -11.87 15.16
N LEU A 88 -13.86 -12.72 14.90
CA LEU A 88 -15.25 -12.41 15.15
C LEU A 88 -15.59 -12.62 16.63
N LYS A 89 -16.09 -11.56 17.28
CA LYS A 89 -16.61 -11.62 18.64
C LYS A 89 -18.09 -12.01 18.61
N GLY A 90 -18.36 -13.31 18.75
CA GLY A 90 -19.71 -13.87 18.80
C GLY A 90 -19.81 -15.06 19.77
N PRO A 91 -20.99 -15.70 19.87
CA PRO A 91 -21.17 -16.89 20.70
C PRO A 91 -20.28 -18.06 20.26
N PHE A 92 -19.83 -18.07 19.01
CA PHE A 92 -18.84 -19.01 18.47
C PHE A 92 -17.57 -18.23 18.11
N LYS A 93 -16.42 -18.67 18.67
CA LYS A 93 -15.12 -18.12 18.31
C LYS A 93 -14.82 -18.53 16.87
N SER A 94 -14.67 -17.56 15.99
CA SER A 94 -14.38 -17.77 14.58
C SER A 94 -13.51 -16.63 14.06
N GLU A 95 -12.90 -16.87 12.92
CA GLU A 95 -11.99 -15.97 12.24
C GLU A 95 -12.46 -15.76 10.80
N PHE A 96 -12.46 -14.52 10.37
CA PHE A 96 -12.86 -14.12 9.03
C PHE A 96 -11.60 -13.82 8.22
N LEU A 97 -11.30 -14.71 7.28
CA LEU A 97 -10.19 -14.56 6.35
C LEU A 97 -10.70 -13.85 5.10
N THR A 98 -10.01 -12.79 4.69
CA THR A 98 -10.29 -12.06 3.46
C THR A 98 -9.07 -12.02 2.57
N ILE A 99 -9.30 -12.25 1.28
CA ILE A 99 -8.30 -12.07 0.23
C ILE A 99 -8.65 -10.80 -0.52
N VAL A 100 -7.79 -9.80 -0.44
CA VAL A 100 -7.95 -8.50 -1.12
C VAL A 100 -6.98 -8.39 -2.28
N GLY A 101 -7.50 -8.07 -3.46
CA GLY A 101 -6.71 -7.73 -4.63
C GLY A 101 -6.52 -6.22 -4.72
N ARG A 102 -5.35 -5.77 -5.19
CA ARG A 102 -5.13 -4.37 -5.61
C ARG A 102 -5.07 -4.28 -7.13
N ASP A 103 -5.84 -3.36 -7.70
CA ASP A 103 -5.86 -3.11 -9.14
C ASP A 103 -4.80 -2.09 -9.59
N THR A 104 -4.72 -1.86 -10.89
CA THR A 104 -3.81 -0.88 -11.50
C THR A 104 -4.17 0.57 -11.17
N ASN A 105 -5.37 0.82 -10.67
CA ASN A 105 -5.83 2.13 -10.19
C ASN A 105 -5.61 2.30 -8.67
N ASN A 106 -4.79 1.42 -8.07
CA ASN A 106 -4.47 1.43 -6.65
C ASN A 106 -5.68 1.18 -5.73
N GLN A 107 -6.81 0.72 -6.28
CA GLN A 107 -8.02 0.38 -5.54
C GLN A 107 -7.93 -1.06 -5.02
N MET A 108 -8.45 -1.29 -3.82
CA MET A 108 -8.56 -2.62 -3.23
C MET A 108 -9.96 -3.20 -3.48
N PHE A 109 -10.04 -4.47 -3.85
CA PHE A 109 -11.28 -5.20 -4.07
C PHE A 109 -11.22 -6.58 -3.40
N PRO A 110 -12.30 -7.05 -2.76
CA PRO A 110 -12.35 -8.40 -2.22
C PRO A 110 -12.36 -9.42 -3.37
N ILE A 111 -11.47 -10.41 -3.30
CA ILE A 111 -11.41 -11.54 -4.24
C ILE A 111 -12.27 -12.68 -3.72
N THR A 112 -12.03 -13.09 -2.47
CA THR A 112 -12.76 -14.16 -1.78
C THR A 112 -12.67 -13.96 -0.28
N TRP A 113 -13.61 -14.53 0.46
CA TRP A 113 -13.62 -14.53 1.92
C TRP A 113 -14.09 -15.89 2.43
N THR A 114 -13.68 -16.24 3.64
CA THR A 114 -14.15 -17.45 4.32
C THR A 114 -14.18 -17.22 5.83
N VAL A 115 -15.09 -17.91 6.51
CA VAL A 115 -15.12 -17.97 7.97
C VAL A 115 -14.55 -19.32 8.39
N VAL A 116 -13.56 -19.32 9.26
CA VAL A 116 -12.94 -20.52 9.81
C VAL A 116 -13.10 -20.53 11.33
N GLU A 117 -13.10 -21.70 11.95
CA GLU A 117 -13.22 -21.82 13.41
C GLU A 117 -11.89 -21.57 14.12
N VAL A 118 -10.77 -22.00 13.52
CA VAL A 118 -9.43 -21.91 14.09
C VAL A 118 -8.38 -21.84 12.99
N GLU A 119 -7.29 -21.08 13.22
CA GLU A 119 -6.08 -21.17 12.41
C GLU A 119 -5.51 -22.59 12.50
N CYS A 120 -5.44 -23.29 11.37
CA CYS A 120 -4.85 -24.61 11.29
C CYS A 120 -3.49 -24.51 10.60
N THR A 121 -2.43 -25.01 11.23
CA THR A 121 -1.06 -25.05 10.67
C THR A 121 -0.73 -26.40 10.05
N ASP A 122 -1.64 -27.37 10.13
CA ASP A 122 -1.45 -28.71 9.57
C ASP A 122 -1.54 -28.64 8.03
N SER A 123 -0.45 -29.02 7.38
CA SER A 123 -0.32 -29.16 5.91
C SER A 123 -0.27 -30.62 5.50
#